data_AF-A0A3S4LXG2-F1
#
_entry.id   AF-A0A3S4LXG2-F1
#
_cell.length_a   1.000
_cell.length_b   1.000
_cell.length_c   1.000
_cell.angle_alpha   90.00
_cell.angle_beta   90.00
_cell.angle_gamma   90.00
#
_symmetry.space_group_name_H-M   'P 1'
#
loop_
_entity.id
_entity.type
_entity.pdbx_description
1 polymer ?
#
loop_
_entity_poly.entity_id
_entity_poly.type
_entity_poly.pdbx_seq_one_letter_code
_entity_poly.pdbx_strand_id
1 'polypeptide(L)' 'MGHDSSKFRITESVFRFGADVRAGDDPREAQRRLIRDGEAMPIENHLQLNDETERESAGQWRGRIMIERGKISLANAD' A
#
# COMPACT_ATOMS: atom_id res chain seq x y z
N MET A 1 22.48 0.13 -21.40
CA MET A 1 22.01 1.50 -21.09
C MET A 1 20.96 1.37 -20.00
N GLY A 2 21.33 1.64 -18.75
CA GLY A 2 20.41 1.52 -17.61
C GLY A 2 19.44 2.69 -17.59
N HIS A 3 18.14 2.39 -17.53
CA HIS A 3 17.11 3.41 -17.38
C HIS A 3 17.00 3.74 -15.89
N ASP A 4 17.32 4.98 -15.52
CA ASP A 4 17.24 5.43 -14.12
C ASP A 4 15.76 5.66 -13.76
N SER A 5 15.19 4.78 -12.92
CA SER A 5 13.80 4.86 -12.47
C SER A 5 13.61 5.83 -11.30
N SER A 6 14.67 6.50 -10.84
CA SER A 6 14.68 7.44 -9.72
C SER A 6 13.77 8.67 -9.92
N LYS A 7 13.59 9.12 -11.17
CA LYS A 7 12.80 10.32 -11.49
C LYS A 7 11.88 10.06 -12.67
N PHE A 8 10.62 10.46 -12.54
CA PHE A 8 9.61 10.34 -13.57
C PHE A 8 8.83 11.65 -13.75
N ARG A 9 8.22 11.84 -14.92
CA ARG A 9 7.27 12.91 -15.18
C ARG A 9 5.87 12.32 -15.22
N ILE A 10 4.96 12.96 -14.50
CA ILE A 10 3.54 12.64 -14.52
C ILE A 10 2.91 13.39 -15.70
N THR A 11 2.11 12.68 -16.50
CA THR A 11 1.31 13.25 -17.58
C THR A 11 -0.16 13.24 -17.21
N GLU A 12 -0.97 13.96 -17.97
CA GLU A 12 -2.43 14.01 -17.80
C GLU A 12 -3.11 12.62 -17.84
N SER A 13 -2.47 11.61 -18.44
CA SER A 13 -2.98 10.25 -18.51
C SER A 13 -3.28 9.64 -17.14
N VAL A 14 -2.63 10.13 -16.07
CA VAL A 14 -2.86 9.66 -14.70
C VAL A 14 -4.25 10.06 -14.17
N PHE A 15 -4.91 11.07 -14.74
CA PHE A 15 -6.24 11.49 -14.28
C PHE A 15 -7.32 10.41 -14.43
N ARG A 16 -7.14 9.44 -15.33
CA ARG A 16 -8.08 8.32 -15.50
C ARG A 16 -8.24 7.46 -14.24
N PHE A 17 -7.25 7.46 -13.34
CA PHE A 17 -7.31 6.71 -12.09
C PHE A 17 -8.05 7.45 -10.95
N GLY A 18 -8.29 8.76 -11.08
CA GLY A 18 -8.90 9.57 -10.02
C GLY A 18 -10.10 10.42 -10.46
N ALA A 19 -10.45 10.41 -11.75
CA ALA A 19 -11.43 11.34 -12.33
C ALA A 19 -12.89 11.02 -11.98
N ASP A 20 -13.24 9.77 -11.67
CA ASP A 20 -14.65 9.38 -11.48
C ASP A 20 -15.12 9.43 -10.02
N VAL A 21 -14.24 9.78 -9.08
CA VAL A 21 -14.57 9.98 -7.66
C VAL A 21 -14.55 11.47 -7.31
N ARG A 22 -14.99 12.34 -8.23
CA ARG A 22 -15.09 13.79 -7.97
C ARG A 22 -16.10 14.04 -6.84
N ALA A 23 -15.88 15.12 -6.10
CA ALA A 23 -16.66 15.49 -4.93
C ALA A 23 -18.17 15.55 -5.24
N GLY A 24 -18.92 14.53 -4.83
CA GLY A 24 -20.37 14.45 -5.00
C GLY A 24 -20.89 13.11 -5.51
N ASP A 25 -20.07 12.32 -6.21
CA ASP A 25 -20.51 11.03 -6.76
C ASP A 25 -20.31 9.88 -5.75
N ASP A 26 -21.27 8.95 -5.66
CA ASP A 26 -21.09 7.72 -4.89
C ASP A 26 -19.99 6.87 -5.58
N PRO A 27 -18.88 6.54 -4.90
CA PRO A 27 -17.78 5.77 -5.49
C PRO A 27 -18.23 4.43 -6.11
N ARG A 28 -19.29 3.80 -5.57
CA ARG A 28 -19.82 2.55 -6.10
C ARG A 28 -20.60 2.77 -7.40
N GLU A 29 -21.31 3.88 -7.50
CA GLU A 29 -22.04 4.25 -8.71
C GLU A 29 -21.07 4.63 -9.83
N ALA A 30 -20.05 5.43 -9.52
CA ALA A 30 -18.96 5.76 -10.43
C ALA A 30 -18.26 4.50 -10.95
N GLN A 31 -17.92 3.56 -10.07
CA GLN A 31 -17.29 2.29 -10.48
C GLN A 31 -18.19 1.47 -11.41
N ARG A 32 -19.50 1.38 -11.14
CA ARG A 32 -20.44 0.68 -12.02
C ARG A 32 -20.58 1.34 -13.38
N ARG A 33 -20.51 2.67 -13.44
CA ARG A 33 -20.51 3.41 -14.71
C ARG A 33 -19.25 3.11 -15.51
N LEU A 34 -18.08 3.12 -14.88
CA LEU A 34 -16.82 2.80 -15.57
C LEU A 34 -16.79 1.38 -16.12
N ILE A 35 -17.31 0.41 -15.38
CA ILE A 35 -17.42 -0.98 -15.85
C ILE A 35 -18.39 -1.07 -17.04
N ARG A 36 -19.51 -0.33 -17.00
CA ARG A 36 -20.48 -0.29 -18.10
C ARG A 36 -19.92 0.35 -19.36
N ASP A 37 -19.22 1.46 -19.22
CA ASP A 37 -18.65 2.23 -20.33
C ASP A 37 -17.39 1.55 -20.90
N GLY A 38 -16.95 0.43 -20.31
CA GLY A 38 -15.79 -0.36 -20.75
C GLY A 38 -14.45 0.26 -20.38
N GLU A 39 -14.45 1.27 -19.50
CA GLU A 39 -13.25 1.94 -19.03
C GLU A 39 -12.58 1.20 -17.85
N ALA A 40 -13.32 0.35 -17.15
CA ALA A 40 -12.83 -0.47 -16.06
C ALA A 40 -13.29 -1.93 -16.17
N MET A 41 -12.59 -2.82 -15.47
CA MET A 41 -12.97 -4.22 -15.31
C MET A 41 -13.26 -4.50 -13.82
N PRO A 42 -14.24 -5.36 -13.50
CA PRO A 42 -14.42 -5.83 -12.14
C PRO A 42 -13.18 -6.63 -11.71
N ILE A 43 -12.72 -6.38 -10.48
CA ILE A 43 -11.61 -7.11 -9.90
C ILE A 43 -12.20 -8.38 -9.26
N GLU A 44 -12.14 -9.52 -9.95
CA GLU A 44 -12.78 -10.79 -9.52
C GLU A 44 -12.08 -11.49 -8.35
N ASN A 45 -10.90 -11.00 -7.99
CA ASN A 45 -10.16 -11.46 -6.83
C ASN A 45 -9.59 -10.19 -6.24
N HIS A 46 -10.02 -9.76 -5.04
CA HIS A 46 -9.42 -8.63 -4.35
C HIS A 46 -7.92 -8.72 -4.58
N LEU A 47 -7.36 -7.85 -5.43
CA LEU A 47 -5.95 -7.55 -5.37
C LEU A 47 -5.84 -6.97 -3.97
N GLN A 48 -5.49 -7.83 -3.03
CA GLN A 48 -5.17 -7.47 -1.66
C GLN A 48 -3.91 -6.62 -1.81
N LEU A 49 -4.11 -5.36 -2.20
CA LEU A 49 -3.19 -4.30 -1.88
C LEU A 49 -3.27 -4.27 -0.36
N ASN A 50 -2.35 -5.01 0.25
CA ASN A 50 -2.14 -5.06 1.67
C ASN A 50 -1.71 -3.66 2.13
N ASP A 51 -2.63 -2.70 2.16
CA ASP A 51 -2.43 -1.41 2.82
C ASP A 51 -2.32 -1.57 4.35
N GLU A 52 -2.36 -2.82 4.87
CA GLU A 52 -2.25 -3.15 6.29
C GLU A 52 -1.02 -4.00 6.69
N THR A 53 -0.11 -4.42 5.79
CA THR A 53 1.06 -5.25 6.19
C THR A 53 2.33 -4.46 6.56
N GLU A 54 2.21 -3.22 7.06
CA GLU A 54 3.28 -2.63 7.89
C GLU A 54 3.12 -2.94 9.39
N ARG A 55 2.20 -3.83 9.78
CA ARG A 55 2.06 -4.28 11.18
C ARG A 55 2.62 -5.68 11.48
N GLU A 56 2.94 -6.49 10.48
CA GLU A 56 3.48 -7.85 10.68
C GLU A 56 5.01 -7.94 10.60
N SER A 57 5.72 -6.81 10.46
CA SER A 57 7.17 -6.75 10.72
C SER A 57 7.52 -6.51 12.19
N ALA A 58 6.52 -6.33 13.06
CA ALA A 58 6.70 -6.49 14.50
C ALA A 58 6.83 -7.98 14.81
N GLY A 59 7.95 -8.57 14.35
CA GLY A 59 8.37 -9.88 14.78
C GLY A 59 8.20 -9.97 16.28
N GLN A 60 7.63 -11.09 16.73
CA GLN A 60 7.55 -11.41 18.14
C GLN A 60 9.00 -11.49 18.68
N TRP A 61 9.59 -10.34 19.01
CA TRP A 61 10.90 -10.26 19.65
C TRP A 61 10.73 -10.76 21.08
N ARG A 62 10.81 -12.08 21.27
CA ARG A 62 10.91 -12.71 22.60
C ARG A 62 12.35 -12.62 23.12
N GLY A 63 12.87 -11.40 23.18
CA GLY A 63 14.16 -11.11 23.81
C GLY A 63 13.95 -10.28 25.06
N ARG A 64 14.59 -10.63 26.18
CA ARG A 64 14.65 -9.76 27.36
C ARG A 64 15.75 -8.72 27.14
N ILE A 65 15.41 -7.44 27.24
CA ILE A 65 16.40 -6.35 27.20
C ILE A 65 17.16 -6.37 28.54
N MET A 66 18.48 -6.53 28.48
CA MET A 66 19.37 -6.46 29.63
C MET A 66 20.17 -5.16 29.58
N ILE A 67 20.24 -4.46 30.73
CA ILE A 67 21.02 -3.22 30.88
C ILE A 67 22.07 -3.46 31.96
N GLU A 68 23.33 -3.64 31.56
CA GLU A 68 24.46 -3.80 32.49
C GLU A 68 25.57 -2.82 32.15
N ARG A 69 26.02 -2.06 33.15
CA ARG A 69 27.14 -1.10 33.04
C ARG A 69 27.00 -0.14 31.85
N GLY A 70 25.75 0.27 31.54
CA GLY A 70 25.43 1.18 30.45
C GLY A 70 25.48 0.56 29.04
N LYS A 71 25.67 -0.75 28.91
CA LYS A 71 25.57 -1.47 27.64
C LYS A 71 24.20 -2.15 27.54
N ILE A 72 23.53 -1.97 26.41
CA ILE A 72 22.24 -2.59 26.11
C ILE A 72 22.50 -3.86 25.27
N SER A 73 22.01 -5.01 25.73
CA SER A 73 22.09 -6.27 25.00
C SER A 73 20.72 -6.98 24.99
N LEU A 74 20.47 -7.75 23.92
CA LEU A 74 19.30 -8.62 23.80
C LEU A 74 19.72 -10.06 24.11
N ALA A 75 19.03 -10.71 25.06
CA ALA A 75 19.18 -12.14 25.34
C ALA A 75 17.86 -12.87 25.03
N ASN A 76 17.95 -14.12 24.56
CA ASN A 76 16.78 -14.98 24.37
C ASN A 76 16.12 -15.27 25.74
N ALA A 77 14.79 -15.26 25.79
CA ALA A 77 14.08 -15.77 26.96
C ALA A 77 14.06 -17.29 26.90
N ASP A 78 14.68 -17.96 27.89
CA ASP A 78 14.65 -19.43 28.05
C ASP A 78 13.20 -19.98 28.07
#